data_AF-B6ABZ8-F1
#
_entry.id   AF-B6ABZ8-F1
#
_cell.length_a   1.000
_cell.length_b   1.000
_cell.length_c   1.000
_cell.angle_alpha   90.00
_cell.angle_beta   90.00
_cell.angle_gamma   90.00
#
_symmetry.space_group_name_H-M   'P 1'
#
loop_
_entity.id
_entity.type
_entity.pdbx_description
1 polymer ?
#
loop_
_entity_poly.entity_id
_entity_poly.type
_entity_poly.pdbx_seq_one_letter_code
_entity_poly.pdbx_strand_id
1 'polypeptide(L)'
;MNESKFGELAKFLYPSSAISRIVKLSMGSNCRISRDALDMINRCSILFSIYIASMAVSESQDNKRVIVNYTFVNKVLETSGFHSRDILTPQ
;
A
#
# COMPACT_ATOMS: atom_id res chain seq x y z
N MET A 1 22.12 7.75 -0.26
CA MET A 1 20.66 7.59 -0.35
C MET A 1 20.05 8.66 0.56
N ASN A 2 19.29 9.63 0.04
CA ASN A 2 18.92 10.83 0.80
C ASN A 2 17.92 10.52 1.93
N GLU A 3 18.39 10.60 3.18
CA GLU A 3 17.57 10.46 4.40
C GLU A 3 16.47 11.55 4.51
N SER A 4 16.63 12.68 3.81
CA SER A 4 15.67 13.80 3.89
C SER A 4 14.27 13.47 3.35
N LYS A 5 14.15 12.61 2.33
CA LYS A 5 12.85 12.18 1.78
C LYS A 5 12.11 11.24 2.74
N PHE A 6 12.84 10.50 3.59
CA PHE A 6 12.23 9.62 4.58
C PHE A 6 11.57 10.38 5.75
N GLY A 7 12.09 11.56 6.08
CA GLY A 7 11.46 12.45 7.06
C GLY A 7 10.10 13.01 6.59
N GLU A 8 9.92 13.20 5.28
CA GLU A 8 8.63 13.64 4.73
C GLU A 8 7.59 12.53 4.74
N LEU A 9 7.97 11.28 4.47
CA LEU A 9 7.06 10.12 4.54
C LEU A 9 6.47 9.91 5.95
N ALA A 10 7.20 10.29 7.00
CA ALA A 10 6.70 10.22 8.38
C ALA A 10 5.47 11.12 8.61
N LYS A 11 5.26 12.16 7.79
CA LYS A 11 4.09 13.04 7.86
C LYS A 11 2.83 12.42 7.26
N PHE A 12 2.97 11.36 6.47
CA PHE A 12 1.87 10.70 5.76
C PHE A 12 1.48 9.35 6.38
N LEU A 13 1.98 9.04 7.57
CA LEU A 13 1.63 7.81 8.27
C LEU A 13 0.13 7.73 8.51
N TYR A 14 -0.45 6.58 8.19
CA TYR A 14 -1.83 6.29 8.56
C TYR A 14 -1.96 6.20 10.08
N PRO A 15 -3.17 6.42 10.64
CA PRO A 15 -3.39 6.18 12.06
C PRO A 15 -3.03 4.74 12.44
N SER A 16 -2.17 4.55 13.44
CA SER A 16 -1.70 3.21 13.85
C SER A 16 -2.85 2.28 14.23
N SER A 17 -3.97 2.82 14.74
CA SER A 17 -5.18 2.03 15.05
C SER A 17 -5.87 1.46 13.81
N ALA A 18 -5.85 2.20 12.69
CA ALA A 18 -6.41 1.75 11.42
C ALA A 18 -5.56 0.63 10.82
N ILE A 19 -4.23 0.82 10.76
CA ILE A 19 -3.30 -0.22 10.30
C ILE A 19 -3.38 -1.46 11.19
N SER A 20 -3.43 -1.29 12.52
CA SER A 20 -3.53 -2.42 13.45
C SER A 20 -4.81 -3.21 13.22
N ARG A 21 -5.94 -2.53 12.96
CA ARG A 21 -7.21 -3.19 12.64
C ARG A 21 -7.11 -4.00 11.34
N ILE A 22 -6.56 -3.42 10.28
CA ILE A 22 -6.40 -4.10 8.97
C ILE A 22 -5.50 -5.31 9.11
N VAL A 23 -4.33 -5.15 9.73
CA VAL A 23 -3.35 -6.24 9.92
C VAL A 23 -3.96 -7.38 10.73
N LYS A 24 -4.75 -7.08 11.77
CA LYS A 24 -5.46 -8.10 12.55
C LYS A 24 -6.53 -8.86 11.77
N LEU A 25 -7.04 -8.36 10.65
CA LEU A 25 -7.96 -9.15 9.80
C LEU A 25 -7.25 -10.34 9.15
N SER A 26 -5.95 -10.20 8.90
CA SER A 26 -5.10 -11.25 8.33
C SER A 26 -4.44 -12.13 9.40
N MET A 27 -4.61 -11.81 10.68
CA MET A 27 -4.03 -12.53 11.80
C MET A 27 -5.13 -13.27 12.58
N GLY A 28 -4.80 -14.42 13.17
CA GLY A 28 -5.71 -15.09 14.10
C GLY A 28 -6.05 -14.21 15.32
N SER A 29 -7.22 -14.46 15.92
CA SER A 29 -7.81 -13.64 17.00
C SER A 29 -6.93 -13.42 18.24
N ASN A 30 -5.94 -14.29 18.45
CA ASN A 30 -5.02 -14.22 19.61
C ASN A 30 -3.62 -13.67 19.27
N CYS A 31 -3.37 -13.30 18.02
CA CYS A 31 -2.04 -12.86 17.61
C CYS A 31 -1.82 -11.38 18.02
N ARG A 32 -0.62 -11.11 18.55
CA ARG A 32 -0.18 -9.75 18.91
C ARG A 32 0.87 -9.28 17.91
N ILE A 33 0.81 -8.00 17.56
CA ILE A 33 1.82 -7.33 16.74
C ILE A 33 2.57 -6.32 17.61
N SER A 34 3.90 -6.31 17.52
CA SER A 34 4.73 -5.34 18.21
C SER A 34 4.62 -3.96 17.53
N ARG A 35 4.95 -2.90 18.27
CA ARG A 35 4.82 -1.53 17.79
C ARG A 35 5.73 -1.23 16.59
N ASP A 36 6.96 -1.70 16.64
CA ASP A 36 7.96 -1.56 15.57
C ASP A 36 7.53 -2.27 14.28
N ALA A 37 6.97 -3.48 14.38
CA ALA A 37 6.41 -4.20 13.24
C ALA A 37 5.22 -3.45 12.64
N LEU A 38 4.33 -2.93 13.49
CA LEU A 38 3.19 -2.12 13.05
C LEU A 38 3.63 -0.82 12.33
N ASP A 39 4.65 -0.15 12.88
CA ASP A 39 5.23 1.06 12.28
C ASP A 39 5.89 0.76 10.93
N MET A 40 6.55 -0.40 10.79
CA MET A 40 7.11 -0.85 9.53
C MET A 40 6.02 -1.15 8.49
N ILE A 41 4.96 -1.88 8.86
CA ILE A 41 3.83 -2.14 7.96
C ILE A 41 3.19 -0.83 7.49
N ASN A 42 3.03 0.15 8.38
CA ASN A 42 2.49 1.46 8.04
C ASN A 42 3.38 2.16 7.00
N ARG A 43 4.70 2.17 7.18
CA ARG A 43 5.65 2.71 6.19
C ARG A 43 5.54 1.97 4.85
N CYS A 44 5.47 0.64 4.88
CA CYS A 44 5.29 -0.17 3.67
C CYS A 44 3.99 0.17 2.94
N SER A 45 2.89 0.39 3.66
CA SER A 45 1.60 0.75 3.05
C SER A 45 1.63 2.08 2.30
N ILE A 46 2.41 3.06 2.79
CA ILE A 46 2.60 4.35 2.13
C ILE A 46 3.49 4.19 0.89
N LEU A 47 4.62 3.49 1.03
CA LEU A 47 5.52 3.23 -0.10
C LEU A 47 4.80 2.46 -1.21
N PHE A 48 3.97 1.49 -0.85
CA PHE A 48 3.13 0.75 -1.78
C PHE A 48 2.12 1.67 -2.47
N SER A 49 1.44 2.54 -1.72
CA SER A 49 0.48 3.50 -2.27
C SER A 49 1.14 4.44 -3.28
N ILE A 50 2.35 4.94 -2.97
CA ILE A 50 3.13 5.80 -3.86
C ILE A 50 3.58 5.02 -5.11
N TYR A 51 4.03 3.77 -4.93
CA TYR A 51 4.43 2.91 -6.04
C TYR A 51 3.27 2.68 -7.02
N ILE A 52 2.10 2.27 -6.52
CA ILE A 52 0.91 2.04 -7.37
C ILE A 52 0.49 3.34 -8.07
N ALA A 53 0.48 4.48 -7.37
CA ALA A 53 0.15 5.77 -7.97
C ALA A 53 1.14 6.14 -9.09
N SER A 54 2.44 5.97 -8.86
CA SER A 54 3.49 6.24 -9.86
C SER A 54 3.31 5.37 -11.11
N MET A 55 3.08 4.07 -10.93
CA MET A 55 2.85 3.14 -12.02
C MET A 55 1.57 3.45 -12.79
N ALA A 56 0.50 3.83 -12.10
CA ALA A 56 -0.77 4.19 -12.74
C ALA A 56 -0.67 5.52 -13.53
N VAL A 57 0.17 6.46 -13.07
CA VAL A 57 0.51 7.67 -13.84
C VAL A 57 1.25 7.30 -15.13
N SER A 58 2.28 6.45 -15.05
CA SER A 58 3.01 5.99 -16.23
C SER A 58 2.08 5.33 -17.25
N GLU A 59 1.23 4.40 -16.79
CA GLU A 59 0.25 3.73 -17.66
C GLU A 59 -0.76 4.74 -18.26
N SER A 60 -1.24 5.71 -17.50
CA SER A 60 -2.13 6.76 -18.01
C SER A 60 -1.46 7.60 -19.11
N GLN A 61 -0.20 7.95 -18.93
CA GLN A 61 0.59 8.74 -19.89
C GLN A 61 0.82 7.97 -21.20
N ASP A 62 1.15 6.68 -21.11
CA ASP A 62 1.31 5.79 -22.27
C ASP A 62 0.02 5.70 -23.10
N ASN A 63 -1.14 5.80 -22.43
CA ASN A 63 -2.46 5.82 -23.07
C ASN A 63 -2.95 7.25 -23.42
N LYS A 64 -2.07 8.26 -23.38
CA LYS A 64 -2.36 9.68 -23.69
C LYS A 64 -3.51 10.26 -22.86
N ARG A 65 -3.70 9.78 -21.63
CA ARG A 65 -4.71 10.28 -20.69
C ARG A 65 -4.07 11.19 -19.65
N VAL A 66 -4.79 12.26 -19.29
CA VAL A 66 -4.40 13.24 -18.27
C VAL A 66 -4.89 12.83 -16.88
N ILE A 67 -5.92 11.99 -16.80
CA ILE A 67 -6.59 11.58 -15.56
C ILE A 67 -6.26 10.12 -15.27
N VAL A 68 -5.65 9.87 -14.11
CA VAL A 68 -5.52 8.52 -13.55
C VAL A 68 -6.87 8.08 -13.01
N ASN A 69 -7.43 7.02 -13.57
CA ASN A 69 -8.72 6.47 -13.18
C ASN A 69 -8.56 5.03 -12.65
N TYR A 70 -9.68 4.46 -12.20
CA TYR A 70 -9.73 3.10 -11.66
C TYR A 70 -9.13 2.05 -12.60
N THR A 71 -9.37 2.15 -13.92
CA THR A 71 -8.89 1.17 -14.89
C THR A 71 -7.36 1.06 -14.89
N PHE A 72 -6.66 2.19 -14.80
CA PHE A 72 -5.19 2.18 -14.75
C PHE A 72 -4.66 1.63 -13.44
N VAL A 73 -5.30 1.98 -12.31
CA VAL A 73 -4.93 1.42 -10.99
C VAL A 73 -5.15 -0.08 -10.95
N ASN A 74 -6.30 -0.57 -11.44
CA ASN A 74 -6.62 -2.00 -11.47
C ASN A 74 -5.64 -2.77 -12.36
N LYS A 75 -5.33 -2.25 -13.55
CA LYS A 75 -4.35 -2.86 -14.45
C LYS A 75 -2.97 -2.98 -13.78
N VAL A 76 -2.51 -1.94 -13.10
CA VAL A 76 -1.22 -1.97 -12.38
C VAL A 76 -1.22 -3.00 -11.25
N LEU A 77 -2.31 -3.14 -10.51
CA LEU A 77 -2.43 -4.17 -9.47
C LEU A 77 -2.34 -5.58 -10.07
N GLU A 78 -3.07 -5.83 -11.17
CA GLU A 78 -3.05 -7.11 -11.88
C GLU A 78 -1.66 -7.44 -12.44
N THR A 79 -0.99 -6.49 -13.09
CA THR A 79 0.36 -6.72 -13.64
C THR A 79 1.43 -6.84 -12.57
N SER A 80 1.20 -6.27 -11.38
CA SER A 80 2.08 -6.41 -10.22
C SER A 80 1.81 -7.68 -9.41
N GLY A 81 0.86 -8.53 -9.83
CA GLY A 81 0.54 -9.79 -9.14
C GLY A 81 -0.29 -9.64 -7.86
N PHE A 82 -0.93 -8.50 -7.65
CA PHE A 82 -1.84 -8.27 -6.52
C PHE A 82 -3.29 -8.47 -6.96
N HIS A 83 -3.78 -9.71 -6.92
CA HIS A 83 -5.16 -10.02 -7.24
C HIS A 83 -6.03 -9.93 -5.98
N SER A 84 -7.20 -9.28 -6.08
CA SER A 84 -8.12 -9.10 -4.95
C SER A 84 -8.60 -10.41 -4.31
N ARG A 85 -8.48 -11.54 -5.02
CA ARG A 85 -8.87 -12.87 -4.53
C ARG A 85 -7.86 -13.47 -3.55
N ASP A 86 -6.61 -13.01 -3.56
CA ASP A 86 -5.52 -13.58 -2.76
C ASP A 86 -5.50 -13.06 -1.31
N ILE A 87 -6.30 -12.02 -1.01
CA ILE A 87 -6.25 -11.30 0.27
C ILE A 87 -7.24 -11.87 1.32
N LEU A 88 -8.21 -12.68 0.90
CA LEU A 88 -9.35 -13.10 1.74
C LEU A 88 -9.40 -14.59 2.10
N THR A 89 -8.34 -15.35 1.84
CA THR A 89 -8.25 -16.75 2.33
C THR A 89 -7.27 -16.83 3.48
N PRO A 90 -7.74 -16.87 4.74
CA PRO A 90 -6.91 -17.37 5.83
C PRO A 90 -6.57 -18.83 5.51
N GLN A 91 -5.27 -19.17 5.48
CA GLN A 91 -4.83 -20.56 5.64
C GLN A 91 -4.95 -20.97 7.10
#